data_AF-A0A3M1BS28-F1
#
_entry.id   AF-A0A3M1BS28-F1
#
_cell.length_a   1.000
_cell.length_b   1.000
_cell.length_c   1.000
_cell.angle_alpha   90.00
_cell.angle_beta   90.00
_cell.angle_gamma   90.00
#
_symmetry.space_group_name_H-M   'P 1'
#
loop_
_entity.id
_entity.type
_entity.pdbx_description
1 polymer ?
#
loop_
_entity_poly.entity_id
_entity_poly.type
_entity_poly.pdbx_seq_one_letter_code
_entity_poly.pdbx_strand_id
1 'polypeptide(L)' 'KLNPGGLLFFELNEFHAEASAAEVKAQGFAEVELRSDLNGKLRMLRACRTLTP' A
#
# COMPACT_ATOMS: atom_id res chain seq x y z
N LYS A 1 -6.08 -3.80 -13.52
CA LYS A 1 -4.77 -4.47 -13.30
C LYS A 1 -3.68 -3.44 -13.59
N LEU A 2 -2.74 -3.20 -12.67
CA LEU A 2 -1.60 -2.30 -12.93
C LEU A 2 -0.54 -3.03 -13.75
N ASN A 3 0.18 -2.29 -14.60
CA ASN A 3 1.35 -2.83 -15.29
C ASN A 3 2.46 -3.15 -14.29
N PRO A 4 3.38 -4.09 -14.59
CA PRO A 4 4.57 -4.27 -13.78
C PRO A 4 5.35 -2.96 -13.62
N GLY A 5 5.80 -2.68 -12.39
CA GLY A 5 6.39 -1.39 -11.99
C GLY A 5 5.36 -0.29 -11.71
N GLY A 6 4.07 -0.52 -11.97
CA GLY A 6 3.01 0.43 -11.70
C GLY A 6 2.80 0.64 -10.19
N LEU A 7 2.52 1.88 -9.80
CA LEU A 7 2.34 2.24 -8.39
C LEU A 7 0.87 2.27 -7.99
N LEU A 8 0.60 1.79 -6.79
CA LEU A 8 -0.69 1.88 -6.10
C LEU A 8 -0.56 2.89 -4.97
N PHE A 9 -1.53 3.81 -4.89
CA PHE A 9 -1.66 4.75 -3.78
C PHE A 9 -3.10 4.70 -3.26
N PHE A 10 -3.28 4.52 -1.96
CA PHE A 10 -4.58 4.56 -1.30
C PHE A 10 -4.56 5.46 -0.09
N GLU A 11 -5.69 6.15 0.12
CA GLU A 11 -6.05 6.70 1.40
C GLU A 11 -6.60 5.58 2.30
N LEU A 12 -6.29 5.64 3.59
CA LEU A 12 -6.61 4.62 4.57
C LEU A 12 -7.27 5.23 5.81
N ASN A 13 -8.09 4.42 6.46
CA ASN A 13 -8.42 4.64 7.86
C ASN A 13 -7.26 4.14 8.74
N GLU A 14 -6.85 4.92 9.76
CA GLU A 14 -5.73 4.59 10.66
C GLU A 14 -5.86 3.22 11.33
N PHE A 15 -7.09 2.81 11.67
CA PHE A 15 -7.34 1.56 12.37
C PHE A 15 -7.21 0.33 11.47
N HIS A 16 -7.12 0.52 10.15
CA HIS A 16 -7.04 -0.55 9.17
C HIS A 16 -5.74 -0.54 8.36
N ALA A 17 -4.83 0.40 8.62
CA ALA A 17 -3.65 0.61 7.79
C ALA A 17 -2.75 -0.64 7.67
N GLU A 18 -2.45 -1.29 8.80
CA GLU A 18 -1.63 -2.50 8.82
C GLU A 18 -2.32 -3.69 8.12
N ALA A 19 -3.63 -3.85 8.34
CA ALA A 19 -4.41 -4.90 7.68
C ALA A 19 -4.45 -4.68 6.16
N SER A 20 -4.62 -3.44 5.71
CA SER A 20 -4.57 -3.08 4.29
C SER A 20 -3.18 -3.32 3.70
N ALA A 21 -2.10 -3.00 4.42
CA ALA A 21 -0.74 -3.29 3.97
C ALA A 21 -0.48 -4.79 3.82
N ALA A 22 -0.96 -5.61 4.75
CA ALA A 22 -0.87 -7.06 4.66
C ALA A 22 -1.63 -7.62 3.44
N GLU A 23 -2.86 -7.15 3.21
CA GLU A 23 -3.66 -7.55 2.06
C GLU A 23 -2.98 -7.17 0.73
N VAL A 24 -2.45 -5.95 0.63
CA VAL A 24 -1.73 -5.49 -0.58
C VAL A 24 -0.50 -6.36 -0.85
N LYS A 25 0.26 -6.76 0.19
CA LYS A 25 1.38 -7.71 0.05
C LYS A 25 0.89 -9.07 -0.45
N ALA A 26 -0.20 -9.60 0.13
CA ALA A 26 -0.78 -10.88 -0.27
C ALA A 26 -1.24 -10.90 -1.73
N GLN A 27 -1.68 -9.75 -2.26
CA GLN A 27 -2.06 -9.58 -3.67
C GLN A 27 -0.88 -9.40 -4.64
N GLY A 28 0.36 -9.63 -4.19
CA GLY A 28 1.55 -9.60 -5.05
C GLY A 28 2.01 -8.19 -5.40
N PHE A 29 1.91 -7.26 -4.44
CA PHE A 29 2.62 -5.99 -4.52
C PHE A 29 3.85 -6.01 -3.60
N ALA A 30 4.91 -5.31 -4.00
CA ALA A 30 6.12 -5.10 -3.21
C ALA A 30 6.28 -3.61 -2.84
N GLU A 31 7.35 -3.31 -2.10
CA GLU A 31 7.65 -1.94 -1.64
C GLU A 31 6.46 -1.29 -0.92
N VAL A 32 5.75 -2.07 -0.10
CA VAL A 32 4.56 -1.60 0.61
C VAL A 32 4.97 -0.70 1.76
N GLU A 33 4.56 0.56 1.71
CA GLU A 33 4.85 1.61 2.67
C GLU A 33 3.57 2.22 3.20
N LEU A 34 3.54 2.48 4.52
CA LEU A 34 2.51 3.27 5.17
C LEU A 34 3.08 4.64 5.54
N ARG A 35 2.30 5.70 5.30
CA ARG A 35 2.67 7.08 5.66
C ARG A 35 1.60 7.72 6.51
N SER A 36 2.07 8.49 7.49
CA SER A 36 1.20 9.31 8.33
C SER A 36 0.85 10.64 7.67
N ASP A 37 -0.31 11.18 8.04
CA ASP A 37 -0.66 12.58 7.80
C ASP A 37 0.10 13.54 8.72
N LEU A 38 -0.20 14.84 8.62
CA LEU A 38 0.41 15.89 9.46
C LEU A 38 0.13 15.74 10.96
N ASN A 39 -0.89 14.96 11.33
CA ASN A 39 -1.26 14.70 12.73
C ASN A 39 -0.70 13.35 13.22
N GLY A 40 0.17 12.70 12.45
CA GLY A 40 0.81 11.44 12.81
C GLY A 40 -0.05 10.20 12.57
N LYS A 41 -1.27 10.36 12.02
CA LYS A 41 -2.19 9.23 11.79
C LYS A 41 -1.86 8.52 10.50
N LEU A 42 -1.80 7.20 10.52
CA LEU A 42 -1.66 6.41 9.30
C LEU A 42 -2.84 6.68 8.36
N ARG A 43 -2.53 7.19 7.17
CA ARG A 43 -3.54 7.67 6.21
C ARG A 43 -3.24 7.30 4.78
N MET A 44 -2.00 6.93 4.45
CA MET A 44 -1.63 6.67 3.07
C MET A 44 -0.87 5.36 2.96
N LEU A 45 -1.15 4.59 1.92
CA LEU A 45 -0.38 3.44 1.50
C LEU A 45 0.20 3.69 0.11
N ARG A 46 1.47 3.33 -0.07
CA ARG A 46 2.13 3.19 -1.37
C ARG A 46 2.52 1.73 -1.56
N ALA A 47 2.37 1.20 -2.78
CA ALA A 47 2.94 -0.09 -3.16
C ALA A 47 3.29 -0.15 -4.65
N CYS A 48 4.17 -1.07 -5.03
CA CYS A 48 4.59 -1.30 -6.42
C CYS A 48 4.10 -2.66 -6.91
N ARG A 49 3.48 -2.71 -8.09
CA ARG A 49 3.12 -3.97 -8.75
C ARG A 49 4.40 -4.64 -9.22
N THR A 50 4.74 -5.80 -8.68
CA THR A 50 5.88 -6.56 -9.19
C THR A 50 5.54 -7.24 -10.50
N LEU A 51 6.58 -7.62 -11.25
CA LEU A 51 6.45 -8.65 -12.25
C LEU A 51 5.99 -9.92 -11.52
N THR A 52 4.73 -10.31 -11.70
CA THR A 52 4.33 -11.70 -11.41
C THR A 52 5.26 -12.61 -12.22
N PRO A 53 5.90 -13.62 -11.62
CA PRO A 53 6.48 -14.70 -12.41
C PRO A 53 5.41 -15.38 -13.28
#